data_AF-A0A974Y6P2-F1
#
_entry.id   AF-A0A974Y6P2-F1
#
_cell.length_a   1.000
_cell.length_b   1.000
_cell.length_c   1.000
_cell.angle_alpha   90.00
_cell.angle_beta   90.00
_cell.angle_gamma   90.00
#
_symmetry.space_group_name_H-M   'P 1'
#
loop_
_entity.id
_entity.type
_entity.pdbx_description
1 polymer ?
#
loop_
_entity_poly.entity_id
_entity_poly.type
_entity_poly.pdbx_seq_one_letter_code
_entity_poly.pdbx_strand_id
1 'polypeptide(L)'
;MHTTQVWELLKKHGQLLDLEIAVATGISIEDVRASLSTLSSQGDISKCSVTSYVKGKPIEGFQCRVAGYFPKPAPGRKPAAK
;
A
#
# COMPACT_ATOMS: atom_id res chain seq x y z
N MET A 1 15.13 8.54 4.95
CA MET A 1 13.74 8.58 4.44
C MET A 1 13.69 7.76 3.16
N HIS A 2 12.96 6.65 3.13
CA HIS A 2 12.98 5.66 2.05
C HIS A 2 11.75 5.77 1.12
N THR A 3 11.26 7.00 0.93
CA THR A 3 9.99 7.29 0.23
C THR A 3 9.96 6.75 -1.19
N THR A 4 11.04 6.86 -1.96
CA THR A 4 11.12 6.36 -3.34
C THR A 4 10.92 4.84 -3.42
N GLN A 5 11.62 4.08 -2.58
CA GLN A 5 11.52 2.61 -2.57
C GLN A 5 10.12 2.14 -2.19
N VAL A 6 9.52 2.76 -1.16
CA VAL A 6 8.15 2.46 -0.73
C VAL A 6 7.14 2.78 -1.82
N TRP A 7 7.30 3.90 -2.52
CA TRP A 7 6.40 4.31 -3.58
C TRP A 7 6.50 3.42 -4.82
N GLU A 8 7.70 3.03 -5.24
CA GLU A 8 7.89 2.10 -6.35
C GLU A 8 7.27 0.72 -6.07
N LEU A 9 7.44 0.23 -4.84
CA LEU A 9 6.81 -1.02 -4.41
C LEU A 9 5.28 -0.91 -4.45
N LEU A 10 4.72 0.18 -3.93
CA LEU A 10 3.28 0.45 -3.98
C LEU A 10 2.77 0.55 -5.41
N LYS A 11 3.52 1.13 -6.34
CA LYS A 11 3.13 1.16 -7.77
C LYS A 11 3.09 -0.22 -8.41
N LYS A 12 4.04 -1.08 -8.06
CA LYS A 12 4.12 -2.44 -8.60
C LYS A 12 2.97 -3.32 -8.12
N HIS A 13 2.61 -3.20 -6.85
CA HIS A 13 1.57 -4.04 -6.22
C HIS A 13 0.17 -3.39 -6.20
N GLY A 14 0.09 -2.06 -6.36
CA GLY A 14 -1.13 -1.27 -6.28
C GLY A 14 -1.53 -0.91 -4.84
N GLN A 15 -1.61 -1.92 -3.98
CA GLN A 15 -2.02 -1.80 -2.58
C GLN A 15 -1.25 -2.79 -1.70
N LEU A 16 -0.72 -2.33 -0.57
CA LEU A 16 0.01 -3.14 0.41
C LEU A 16 -0.21 -2.63 1.85
N LEU A 17 0.01 -3.51 2.83
CA LEU A 17 0.09 -3.17 4.25
C LEU A 17 1.48 -2.62 4.64
N ASP A 18 1.56 -1.79 5.66
CA ASP A 18 2.82 -1.29 6.22
C ASP A 18 3.77 -2.42 6.64
N LEU A 19 3.24 -3.51 7.20
CA LEU A 19 3.99 -4.73 7.52
C LEU A 19 4.56 -5.42 6.27
N GLU A 20 3.79 -5.51 5.20
CA GLU A 20 4.23 -6.14 3.94
C GLU A 20 5.32 -5.30 3.27
N ILE A 21 5.18 -3.98 3.31
CA ILE A 21 6.18 -3.04 2.80
C ILE A 21 7.49 -3.16 3.60
N ALA A 22 7.41 -3.24 4.93
CA ALA A 22 8.58 -3.43 5.78
C ALA A 22 9.32 -4.74 5.44
N VAL A 23 8.58 -5.85 5.29
CA VAL A 23 9.16 -7.16 4.91
C VAL A 23 9.77 -7.12 3.50
N ALA A 24 9.07 -6.55 2.52
CA ALA A 24 9.53 -6.50 1.13
C ALA A 24 10.74 -5.59 0.92
N THR A 25 10.86 -4.51 1.70
CA THR A 25 11.95 -3.54 1.56
C THR A 25 13.10 -3.79 2.54
N GLY A 26 12.89 -4.63 3.57
CA GLY A 26 13.87 -4.86 4.65
C GLY A 26 14.06 -3.65 5.58
N ILE A 27 13.11 -2.71 5.58
CA ILE A 27 13.15 -1.48 6.35
C ILE A 27 12.36 -1.68 7.65
N SER A 28 12.75 -0.96 8.72
CA SER A 28 11.99 -0.94 9.97
C SER A 28 10.55 -0.43 9.75
N ILE A 29 9.60 -0.92 10.54
CA ILE A 29 8.21 -0.49 10.40
C ILE A 29 8.02 1.01 10.71
N GLU A 30 8.84 1.56 11.59
CA GLU A 30 8.82 2.97 11.98
C GLU A 30 9.25 3.86 10.81
N ASP A 31 10.33 3.50 10.11
CA ASP A 31 10.81 4.23 8.94
C ASP A 31 9.85 4.11 7.75
N VAL A 32 9.20 2.95 7.58
CA VAL A 32 8.13 2.77 6.60
C VAL A 32 6.96 3.69 6.94
N ARG A 33 6.50 3.73 8.19
CA ARG A 33 5.40 4.62 8.62
C ARG A 33 5.75 6.10 8.45
N ALA A 34 6.98 6.50 8.74
CA ALA A 34 7.46 7.86 8.48
C ALA A 34 7.42 8.19 6.98
N SER A 35 7.91 7.28 6.13
CA SER A 35 7.91 7.44 4.68
C SER A 35 6.49 7.51 4.10
N LEU A 36 5.58 6.66 4.58
CA LEU A 36 4.16 6.66 4.20
C LEU A 36 3.46 7.94 4.64
N SER A 37 3.78 8.49 5.82
CA SER A 37 3.21 9.76 6.27
C SER A 37 3.63 10.92 5.35
N THR A 38 4.90 10.93 4.94
CA THR A 38 5.42 11.92 3.96
C THR A 38 4.70 11.80 2.63
N LEU A 39 4.64 10.60 2.04
CA LEU A 39 3.93 10.37 0.75
C LEU A 39 2.44 10.70 0.84
N SER A 40 1.81 10.42 1.98
CA SER A 40 0.40 10.77 2.20
C SER A 40 0.19 12.27 2.29
N SER A 41 1.12 13.02 2.89
CA SER A 41 1.05 14.49 2.96
C SER A 41 1.25 15.15 1.60
N GLN A 42 2.01 14.51 0.70
CA GLN A 42 2.22 14.95 -0.68
C GLN A 42 1.04 14.61 -1.60
N GLY A 43 0.13 13.73 -1.17
CA GLY A 43 -1.01 13.28 -1.97
C GLY A 43 -0.70 12.16 -2.95
N ASP A 44 0.52 11.60 -2.92
CA ASP A 44 0.92 10.50 -3.80
C ASP A 44 0.24 9.17 -3.44
N ILE A 45 -0.12 9.01 -2.17
CA ILE A 45 -0.75 7.79 -1.66
C ILE A 45 -1.95 8.12 -0.77
N SER A 46 -2.90 7.18 -0.71
CA SER A 46 -3.94 7.15 0.32
C SER A 46 -3.59 6.11 1.37
N LYS A 47 -3.65 6.47 2.65
CA LYS A 47 -3.47 5.56 3.78
C LYS A 47 -4.78 5.39 4.55
N CYS A 48 -5.10 4.16 4.93
CA CYS A 48 -6.24 3.82 5.77
C CYS A 48 -5.75 3.04 6.99
N SER A 49 -6.24 3.38 8.19
CA SER A 49 -6.06 2.53 9.36
C SER A 49 -6.94 1.29 9.21
N VAL A 50 -6.35 0.10 9.39
CA VAL A 50 -7.05 -1.17 9.29
C VAL A 50 -6.80 -1.97 10.56
N THR A 51 -7.88 -2.47 11.16
CA THR A 51 -7.83 -3.40 12.28
C THR A 51 -8.23 -4.79 11.78
N SER A 52 -7.25 -5.68 11.69
CA SER A 52 -7.44 -7.06 11.26
C SER A 52 -7.50 -7.99 12.47
N TYR A 53 -8.46 -8.91 12.51
CA TYR A 53 -8.56 -9.88 13.59
C TYR A 53 -7.96 -11.21 13.17
N VAL A 54 -6.78 -11.54 13.71
CA VAL A 54 -6.13 -12.84 13.47
C VAL A 54 -6.26 -13.69 14.71
N LYS A 55 -6.94 -14.84 14.59
CA LYS A 55 -7.22 -15.75 15.73
C LYS A 55 -7.90 -15.04 16.91
N GLY A 56 -8.80 -14.09 16.61
CA GLY A 56 -9.52 -13.30 17.61
C GLY A 56 -8.72 -12.16 18.24
N LYS A 57 -7.44 -11.98 17.89
CA LYS A 57 -6.63 -10.84 18.38
C LYS A 57 -6.66 -9.70 17.37
N PRO A 58 -6.96 -8.46 17.79
CA PRO A 58 -6.88 -7.30 16.91
C PRO A 58 -5.42 -6.99 16.60
N ILE A 59 -5.15 -6.76 15.31
CA ILE A 59 -3.87 -6.30 14.78
C ILE A 59 -4.15 -5.01 14.04
N GLU A 60 -3.61 -3.92 14.53
CA GLU A 60 -3.69 -2.62 13.86
C GLU A 60 -2.55 -2.46 12.86
N GLY A 61 -2.88 -1.97 11.68
CA GLY A 61 -1.92 -1.67 10.62
C GLY A 61 -2.41 -0.55 9.72
N PHE A 62 -1.57 -0.17 8.77
CA PHE A 62 -1.93 0.79 7.74
C PHE A 62 -1.98 0.11 6.39
N GLN A 63 -3.11 0.28 5.70
CA GLN A 63 -3.23 -0.12 4.32
C GLN A 63 -2.98 1.10 3.43
N CYS A 64 -2.04 0.96 2.50
CA CYS A 64 -1.61 2.03 1.63
C CYS A 64 -1.85 1.67 0.17
N ARG A 65 -2.39 2.62 -0.59
CA ARG A 65 -2.61 2.50 -2.03
C ARG A 65 -2.10 3.75 -2.74
N VAL A 66 -1.61 3.59 -3.97
CA VAL A 66 -1.21 4.75 -4.80
C VAL A 66 -2.46 5.54 -5.22
N ALA A 67 -2.39 6.86 -5.14
CA ALA A 67 -3.47 7.73 -5.61
C ALA A 67 -3.70 7.54 -7.12
N GLY A 68 -4.95 7.36 -7.53
CA GLY A 68 -5.30 7.14 -8.94
C GLY A 68 -4.88 5.79 -9.50
N TYR A 69 -4.51 4.81 -8.67
CA TYR A 69 -4.24 3.45 -9.15
C TYR A 69 -5.55 2.76 -9.56
N PHE A 70 -5.64 2.42 -10.84
CA PHE A 70 -6.70 1.59 -11.38
C PHE A 70 -6.18 0.16 -11.55
N PRO A 71 -6.76 -0.84 -10.86
CA PRO A 71 -6.34 -2.23 -11.05
C PRO A 71 -6.55 -2.65 -12.50
N LYS A 72 -5.66 -3.49 -13.02
CA LYS A 72 -5.80 -4.03 -14.37
C LYS A 72 -7.15 -4.74 -14.50
N PRO A 73 -7.82 -4.66 -15.67
CA PRO A 73 -9.04 -5.41 -15.91
C PRO A 73 -8.84 -6.89 -15.59
N ALA A 74 -9.83 -7.51 -14.93
CA ALA A 74 -9.77 -8.92 -14.60
C ALA A 74 -9.56 -9.78 -15.87
N PRO A 75 -8.72 -10.83 -15.82
CA PRO A 75 -8.56 -11.76 -16.92
C PRO A 75 -9.91 -12.34 -17.35
N GLY A 76 -10.21 -12.35 -18.65
CA GLY A 76 -11.49 -12.85 -19.18
C GLY A 76 -12.62 -11.83 -19.26
N ARG A 77 -12.38 -10.55 -18.89
CA ARG A 77 -13.34 -9.48 -19.20
C ARG A 77 -13.47 -9.36 -20.72
N LYS A 78 -14.68 -9.60 -21.25
CA LYS A 78 -14.99 -9.38 -22.68
C LYS A 78 -14.55 -7.96 -23.06
N PRO A 79 -13.90 -7.76 -24.22
CA PRO A 79 -13.57 -6.42 -24.69
C PRO A 79 -14.84 -5.58 -24.72
N ALA A 80 -14.75 -4.33 -24.23
CA ALA A 80 -15.85 -3.39 -24.38
C ALA A 80 -16.16 -3.28 -25.88
N ALA A 81 -17.45 -3.36 -26.24
CA ALA A 81 -17.87 -3.15 -27.61
C ALA A 81 -17.32 -1.80 -28.09
N LYS A 82 -16.75 -1.83 -29.30
CA LYS A 82 -16.05 -0.71 -29.93
C LYS A 82 -16.98 0.49 -30.16
#